data_AF-A0A5N6KFI7-F1
#
_entry.id   AF-A0A5N6KFI7-F1
#
_cell.length_a   1.000
_cell.length_b   1.000
_cell.length_c   1.000
_cell.angle_alpha   90.00
_cell.angle_beta   90.00
_cell.angle_gamma   90.00
#
_symmetry.space_group_name_H-M   'P 1'
#
loop_
_entity.id
_entity.type
_entity.pdbx_description
1 polymer ?
#
loop_
_entity_poly.entity_id
_entity_poly.type
_entity_poly.pdbx_seq_one_letter_code
_entity_poly.pdbx_strand_id
1 'polypeptide(L)'
;MKQTLTDASMIMVMTRLWKEVLLALESLLVPPLSDKPSTQRPLTQQEMDIIFKWLELLFEFFHARDEETGEAMGVPADVLKSPKYHELASLNFFYFDTTDNLIRTSERMATATAQRAQQQRNRLSAPATLGASFGGLMGSTSMRRSKSIMLSRNLGTMKKAKEEKRKQAQADPSDDMILRILRMRPEATAYLRDRSRQKERLAAAAAAEMIVRQSLASGGGPRFGANNLPRR
;
A
#
# COMPACT_ATOMS: atom_id res chain seq x y z
N MET A 1 10.19 -0.64 -32.06
CA MET A 1 8.85 -1.07 -31.57
C MET A 1 7.71 -0.39 -32.30
N LYS A 2 7.72 0.94 -32.53
CA LYS A 2 6.64 1.63 -33.27
C LYS A 2 6.36 1.11 -34.68
N GLN A 3 7.37 0.57 -35.36
CA GLN A 3 7.20 0.02 -36.71
C GLN A 3 6.48 -1.34 -36.73
N THR A 4 6.37 -2.03 -35.59
CA THR A 4 5.92 -3.43 -35.53
C THR A 4 4.77 -3.67 -34.55
N LEU A 5 4.45 -2.69 -33.70
CA LEU A 5 3.41 -2.79 -32.66
C LEU A 5 2.46 -1.61 -32.78
N THR A 6 1.17 -1.87 -32.56
CA THR A 6 0.17 -0.81 -32.33
C THR A 6 0.57 0.04 -31.12
N ASP A 7 0.18 1.32 -31.10
CA ASP A 7 0.52 2.24 -30.01
C ASP A 7 0.13 1.72 -28.62
N ALA A 8 -1.08 1.17 -28.48
CA ALA A 8 -1.55 0.61 -27.21
C ALA A 8 -0.67 -0.56 -26.72
N SER A 9 -0.25 -1.44 -27.64
CA SER A 9 0.62 -2.59 -27.32
C SER A 9 2.04 -2.13 -26.96
N MET A 10 2.58 -1.15 -27.68
CA MET A 10 3.87 -0.54 -27.36
C MET A 10 3.83 0.08 -25.96
N ILE A 11 2.84 0.91 -25.63
CA ILE A 11 2.72 1.54 -24.30
C ILE A 11 2.65 0.48 -23.21
N MET A 12 1.89 -0.60 -23.42
CA MET A 12 1.80 -1.71 -22.47
C MET A 12 3.17 -2.37 -22.23
N VAL A 13 3.90 -2.68 -23.30
CA VAL A 13 5.23 -3.31 -23.22
C VAL A 13 6.22 -2.37 -22.53
N MET A 14 6.29 -1.11 -22.94
CA MET A 14 7.18 -0.10 -22.37
C MET A 14 6.87 0.16 -20.89
N THR A 15 5.59 0.19 -20.51
CA THR A 15 5.19 0.32 -19.10
C THR A 15 5.64 -0.88 -18.26
N ARG A 16 5.62 -2.10 -18.82
CA ARG A 16 6.13 -3.29 -18.12
C ARG A 16 7.64 -3.25 -17.97
N LEU A 17 8.36 -2.91 -19.05
CA LEU A 17 9.81 -2.75 -19.03
C LEU A 17 10.25 -1.69 -18.02
N TRP A 18 9.54 -0.56 -17.96
CA TRP A 18 9.80 0.49 -16.99
C TRP A 18 9.73 -0.01 -15.54
N LYS A 19 8.76 -0.87 -15.21
CA LYS A 19 8.68 -1.47 -13.87
C LYS A 19 9.89 -2.33 -13.56
N GLU A 20 10.35 -3.14 -14.51
CA GLU A 20 11.56 -3.94 -14.34
C GLU A 20 12.81 -3.07 -14.17
N VAL A 21 12.92 -1.97 -14.91
CA VAL A 21 13.98 -0.97 -14.74
C VAL A 21 13.98 -0.40 -13.32
N LEU A 22 12.81 0.02 -12.81
CA LEU A 22 12.70 0.53 -11.45
C LEU A 22 13.10 -0.52 -10.40
N LEU A 23 12.71 -1.79 -10.60
CA LEU A 23 13.10 -2.89 -9.71
C LEU A 23 14.62 -3.15 -9.76
N ALA A 24 15.22 -3.09 -10.95
CA ALA A 24 16.66 -3.25 -11.13
C ALA A 24 17.43 -2.12 -10.43
N LEU A 25 17.08 -0.85 -10.68
CA LEU A 25 17.71 0.30 -10.02
C LEU A 25 17.55 0.23 -8.49
N GLU A 26 16.37 -0.17 -8.01
CA GLU A 26 16.14 -0.34 -6.59
C GLU A 26 17.05 -1.41 -5.97
N SER A 27 17.26 -2.54 -6.67
CA SER A 27 18.10 -3.63 -6.18
C SER A 27 19.57 -3.21 -6.02
N LEU A 28 20.03 -2.23 -6.82
CA LEU A 28 21.36 -1.64 -6.68
C LEU A 28 21.44 -0.76 -5.42
N LEU A 29 20.38 -0.01 -5.12
CA LEU A 29 20.34 0.89 -3.97
C LEU A 29 20.17 0.14 -2.65
N VAL A 30 19.22 -0.80 -2.57
CA VAL A 30 18.81 -1.38 -1.29
C VAL A 30 18.44 -2.87 -1.41
N PRO A 31 18.76 -3.68 -0.40
CA PRO A 31 18.47 -5.11 -0.42
C PRO A 31 16.95 -5.36 -0.38
N PRO A 32 16.45 -6.44 -1.00
CA PRO A 32 15.03 -6.77 -1.00
C PRO A 32 14.58 -7.14 0.42
N LEU A 33 13.40 -6.71 0.88
CA LEU A 33 12.88 -7.06 2.21
C LEU A 33 13.01 -8.55 2.49
N SER A 34 13.71 -8.90 3.57
CA SER A 34 13.87 -10.28 4.01
C SER A 34 14.34 -10.30 5.46
N ASP A 35 13.97 -11.36 6.18
CA ASP A 35 14.45 -11.61 7.54
C ASP A 35 15.91 -12.09 7.58
N LYS A 36 16.49 -12.40 6.41
CA LYS A 36 17.89 -12.80 6.28
C LYS A 36 18.81 -11.58 6.33
N PRO A 37 20.01 -11.72 6.94
CA PRO A 37 21.02 -10.66 6.91
C PRO A 37 21.39 -10.33 5.46
N SER A 38 21.59 -9.05 5.18
CA SER A 38 22.11 -8.60 3.89
C SER A 38 23.62 -8.53 3.94
N THR A 39 24.28 -8.92 2.86
CA THR A 39 25.71 -8.68 2.64
C THR A 39 25.97 -7.45 1.78
N GLN A 40 24.91 -6.80 1.27
CA GLN A 40 25.00 -5.59 0.46
C GLN A 40 25.53 -4.43 1.32
N ARG A 41 26.56 -3.76 0.81
CA ARG A 41 27.16 -2.60 1.47
C ARG A 41 26.44 -1.32 1.02
N PRO A 42 26.33 -0.30 1.88
CA PRO A 42 25.85 1.01 1.48
C PRO A 42 26.76 1.60 0.40
N LEU A 43 26.13 2.13 -0.64
CA LEU A 43 26.78 2.94 -1.67
C LEU A 43 27.31 4.26 -1.09
N THR A 44 28.31 4.81 -1.76
CA THR A 44 28.80 6.18 -1.58
C THR A 44 27.85 7.20 -2.20
N GLN A 45 28.00 8.48 -1.84
CA GLN A 45 27.22 9.58 -2.43
C GLN A 45 27.34 9.60 -3.96
N GLN A 46 28.56 9.45 -4.49
CA GLN A 46 28.80 9.46 -5.93
C GLN A 46 28.09 8.33 -6.66
N GLU A 47 28.15 7.11 -6.12
CA GLU A 47 27.44 5.96 -6.68
C GLU A 47 25.92 6.15 -6.66
N MET A 48 25.39 6.71 -5.57
CA MET A 48 23.95 7.01 -5.49
C MET A 48 23.54 8.06 -6.53
N ASP A 49 24.32 9.14 -6.67
CA ASP A 49 24.07 10.19 -7.67
C ASP A 49 24.09 9.63 -9.10
N ILE A 50 25.01 8.69 -9.39
CA ILE A 50 25.06 7.99 -10.69
C ILE A 50 23.77 7.20 -10.95
N ILE A 51 23.27 6.47 -9.96
CA ILE A 51 22.02 5.70 -10.09
C ILE A 51 20.82 6.62 -10.35
N PHE A 52 20.75 7.78 -9.68
CA PHE A 52 19.67 8.74 -9.93
C PHE A 52 19.79 9.44 -11.29
N LYS A 53 21.01 9.68 -11.79
CA LYS A 53 21.22 10.12 -13.19
C LYS A 53 20.75 9.07 -14.18
N TRP A 54 20.99 7.79 -13.93
CA TRP A 54 20.45 6.72 -14.77
C TRP A 54 18.93 6.66 -14.72
N LEU A 55 18.32 6.87 -13.55
CA LEU A 55 16.87 6.94 -13.41
C LEU A 55 16.28 8.06 -14.27
N GLU A 56 16.88 9.26 -14.22
CA GLU A 56 16.45 10.42 -15.00
C GLU A 56 16.60 10.18 -16.51
N LEU A 57 17.77 9.71 -16.94
CA LEU A 57 18.04 9.38 -18.35
C LEU A 57 17.06 8.33 -18.88
N LEU A 58 16.81 7.27 -18.09
CA LEU A 58 15.85 6.23 -18.48
C LEU A 58 14.43 6.77 -18.46
N PHE A 59 14.06 7.63 -17.51
CA PHE A 59 12.75 8.28 -17.51
C PHE A 59 12.53 9.07 -18.82
N GLU A 60 13.49 9.90 -19.22
CA GLU A 60 13.44 10.67 -20.47
C GLU A 60 13.35 9.76 -21.70
N PHE A 61 14.16 8.69 -21.73
CA PHE A 61 14.12 7.70 -22.80
C PHE A 61 12.74 7.03 -22.94
N PHE A 62 12.14 6.59 -21.83
CA PHE A 62 10.83 5.94 -21.86
C PHE A 62 9.69 6.93 -22.14
N HIS A 63 9.84 8.19 -21.74
CA HIS A 63 8.89 9.24 -22.07
C HIS A 63 8.96 9.63 -23.55
N ALA A 64 10.17 9.53 -24.14
CA ALA A 64 10.48 9.77 -25.54
C ALA A 64 9.83 11.05 -26.06
N ARG A 65 10.23 12.19 -25.49
CA ARG A 65 9.79 13.49 -26.01
C ARG A 65 10.49 13.74 -27.34
N ASP A 66 9.71 14.07 -28.34
CA ASP A 66 10.25 14.53 -29.62
C ASP A 66 10.92 15.90 -29.44
N GLU A 67 12.16 16.03 -29.90
CA GLU A 67 12.96 17.26 -29.75
C GLU A 67 12.40 18.43 -30.57
N GLU A 68 11.73 18.14 -31.70
CA GLU A 68 11.19 19.19 -32.58
C GLU A 68 9.76 19.60 -32.23
N THR A 69 8.89 18.63 -31.92
CA THR A 69 7.46 18.89 -31.65
C THR A 69 7.14 19.01 -30.16
N GLY A 70 8.02 18.52 -29.28
CA GLY A 70 7.79 18.47 -27.84
C GLY A 70 6.73 17.45 -27.39
N GLU A 71 6.15 16.69 -28.32
CA GLU A 71 5.14 15.67 -28.05
C GLU A 71 5.76 14.42 -27.44
N ALA A 72 5.08 13.86 -26.44
CA ALA A 72 5.51 12.63 -25.79
C ALA A 72 5.11 11.42 -26.64
N MET A 73 6.09 10.83 -27.30
CA MET A 73 5.92 9.70 -28.20
C MET A 73 6.02 8.35 -27.50
N GLY A 74 6.43 8.33 -26.22
CA GLY A 74 6.60 7.13 -25.41
C GLY A 74 5.48 6.93 -24.38
N VAL A 75 5.87 6.52 -23.19
CA VAL A 75 4.94 6.31 -22.07
C VAL A 75 4.62 7.66 -21.42
N PRO A 76 3.34 7.95 -21.12
CA PRO A 76 2.95 9.17 -20.41
C PRO A 76 3.65 9.32 -19.05
N ALA A 77 3.98 10.57 -18.69
CA ALA A 77 4.74 10.87 -17.48
C ALA A 77 4.01 10.47 -16.18
N ASP A 78 2.68 10.53 -16.15
CA ASP A 78 1.84 10.09 -15.04
C ASP A 78 1.88 8.57 -14.83
N VAL A 79 2.06 7.81 -15.90
CA VAL A 79 2.27 6.35 -15.83
C VAL A 79 3.69 6.02 -15.37
N LEU A 80 4.69 6.79 -15.84
CA LEU A 80 6.09 6.61 -15.44
C LEU A 80 6.33 6.99 -13.97
N LYS A 81 5.73 8.08 -13.49
CA LYS A 81 5.71 8.51 -12.07
C LYS A 81 4.75 7.66 -11.23
N SER A 82 4.93 6.36 -11.33
CA SER A 82 4.18 5.38 -10.57
C SER A 82 4.53 5.44 -9.07
N PRO A 83 3.73 4.82 -8.19
CA PRO A 83 4.08 4.69 -6.77
C PRO A 83 5.48 4.11 -6.55
N LYS A 84 5.91 3.16 -7.40
CA LYS A 84 7.25 2.57 -7.31
C LYS A 84 8.36 3.57 -7.62
N TYR A 85 8.14 4.46 -8.58
CA TYR A 85 9.06 5.55 -8.88
C TYR A 85 9.19 6.49 -7.68
N HIS A 86 8.07 6.86 -7.05
CA HIS A 86 8.09 7.72 -5.86
C HIS A 86 8.73 7.05 -4.64
N GLU A 87 8.48 5.76 -4.44
CA GLU A 87 9.18 4.94 -3.45
C GLU A 87 10.70 5.04 -3.69
N LEU A 88 11.18 4.70 -4.88
CA LEU A 88 12.60 4.80 -5.22
C LEU A 88 13.17 6.21 -5.03
N ALA A 89 12.47 7.25 -5.48
CA ALA A 89 12.90 8.65 -5.33
C ALA A 89 13.02 9.07 -3.86
N SER A 90 12.14 8.57 -2.98
CA SER A 90 12.21 8.87 -1.56
C SER A 90 13.41 8.23 -0.84
N LEU A 91 14.12 7.26 -1.47
CA LEU A 91 15.37 6.73 -0.91
C LEU A 91 16.40 7.83 -0.72
N ASN A 92 16.45 8.79 -1.64
CA ASN A 92 17.40 9.90 -1.60
C ASN A 92 17.35 10.67 -0.26
N PHE A 93 16.16 10.77 0.35
CA PHE A 93 15.99 11.47 1.62
C PHE A 93 16.55 10.70 2.82
N PHE A 94 16.42 9.37 2.84
CA PHE A 94 16.77 8.54 4.00
C PHE A 94 18.13 7.83 3.88
N TYR A 95 18.69 7.71 2.67
CA TYR A 95 19.80 6.79 2.40
C TYR A 95 21.03 7.04 3.28
N PHE A 96 21.40 8.32 3.42
CA PHE A 96 22.56 8.77 4.18
C PHE A 96 22.25 9.21 5.62
N ASP A 97 21.02 9.01 6.09
CA ASP A 97 20.69 9.28 7.49
C ASP A 97 21.50 8.41 8.44
N THR A 98 21.67 8.86 9.68
CA THR A 98 22.30 8.05 10.71
C THR A 98 21.41 6.87 11.10
N THR A 99 22.02 5.78 11.54
CA THR A 99 21.30 4.57 11.94
C THR A 99 20.30 4.88 13.06
N ASP A 100 20.67 5.70 14.02
CA ASP A 100 19.79 6.13 15.11
C ASP A 100 18.58 6.95 14.60
N ASN A 101 18.79 7.85 13.63
CA ASN A 101 17.71 8.63 13.04
C ASN A 101 16.72 7.73 12.27
N LEU A 102 17.25 6.77 11.51
CA LEU A 102 16.46 5.78 10.78
C LEU A 102 15.62 4.91 11.73
N ILE A 103 16.21 4.42 12.83
CA ILE A 103 15.49 3.65 13.86
C ILE A 103 14.34 4.49 14.45
N ARG A 104 14.63 5.72 14.90
CA ARG A 104 13.61 6.62 15.46
C ARG A 104 12.50 6.92 14.46
N THR A 105 12.84 7.10 13.19
CA THR A 105 11.86 7.38 12.14
C THR A 105 10.98 6.16 11.87
N SER A 106 11.56 4.95 11.78
CA SER A 106 10.81 3.70 11.66
C SER A 106 9.86 3.49 12.84
N GLU A 107 10.30 3.74 14.07
CA GLU A 107 9.45 3.64 15.28
C GLU A 107 8.29 4.65 15.25
N ARG A 108 8.54 5.90 14.83
CA ARG A 108 7.49 6.91 14.66
C ARG A 108 6.46 6.50 13.61
N MET A 109 6.90 5.95 12.48
CA MET A 109 5.99 5.46 11.43
C MET A 109 5.20 4.22 11.89
N ALA A 110 5.85 3.31 12.61
CA ALA A 110 5.24 2.12 13.17
C ALA A 110 4.12 2.47 14.17
N THR A 111 4.40 3.38 15.09
CA THR A 111 3.44 3.84 16.11
C THR A 111 2.29 4.60 15.47
N ALA A 112 2.55 5.49 14.51
CA ALA A 112 1.50 6.18 13.77
C ALA A 112 0.57 5.20 13.01
N THR A 113 1.15 4.17 12.40
CA THR A 113 0.38 3.13 11.68
C THR A 113 -0.48 2.32 12.65
N ALA A 114 0.07 1.90 13.79
CA ALA A 114 -0.66 1.18 14.83
C ALA A 114 -1.80 2.03 15.43
N GLN A 115 -1.56 3.32 15.69
CA GLN A 115 -2.58 4.25 16.18
C GLN A 115 -3.72 4.42 15.17
N ARG A 116 -3.42 4.56 13.88
CA ARG A 116 -4.45 4.64 12.82
C ARG A 116 -5.25 3.35 12.70
N ALA A 117 -4.60 2.19 12.76
CA ALA A 117 -5.28 0.90 12.75
C ALA A 117 -6.26 0.78 13.94
N GLN A 118 -5.84 1.23 15.14
CA GLN A 118 -6.70 1.24 16.33
C GLN A 118 -7.85 2.26 16.22
N GLN A 119 -7.61 3.44 15.64
CA GLN A 119 -8.68 4.41 15.36
C GLN A 119 -9.72 3.87 14.37
N GLN A 120 -9.28 3.18 13.31
CA GLN A 120 -10.19 2.49 12.39
C GLN A 120 -11.00 1.43 13.13
N ARG A 121 -10.36 0.61 13.98
CA ARG A 121 -11.04 -0.38 14.81
C ARG A 121 -12.11 0.25 15.72
N ASN A 122 -11.80 1.35 16.41
CA ASN A 122 -12.76 2.03 17.28
C ASN A 122 -13.97 2.59 16.49
N ARG A 123 -13.77 3.07 15.27
CA ARG A 123 -14.89 3.51 14.40
C ARG A 123 -15.80 2.36 13.98
N LEU A 124 -15.25 1.15 13.85
CA LEU A 124 -16.01 -0.06 13.50
C LEU A 124 -16.64 -0.76 14.71
N SER A 125 -16.18 -0.45 15.92
CA SER A 125 -16.63 -1.06 17.19
C SER A 125 -17.70 -0.23 17.91
N ALA A 126 -17.98 1.00 17.46
CA ALA A 126 -19.07 1.79 18.01
C ALA A 126 -20.40 1.14 17.64
N PRO A 127 -21.22 0.68 18.61
CA PRO A 127 -22.57 0.24 18.31
C PRO A 127 -23.33 1.42 17.71
N ALA A 128 -24.12 1.18 16.68
CA ALA A 128 -25.13 2.15 16.20
C ALA A 128 -26.27 2.38 17.22
N THR A 129 -26.04 2.10 18.50
CA THR A 129 -27.08 2.00 19.54
C THR A 129 -26.82 2.90 20.75
N LEU A 130 -25.76 3.71 20.77
CA LEU A 130 -25.67 4.80 21.75
C LEU A 130 -26.11 6.10 21.07
N GLY A 131 -27.42 6.11 20.80
CA GLY A 131 -28.14 7.33 20.53
C GLY A 131 -27.87 8.33 21.64
N ALA A 132 -27.74 9.59 21.24
CA ALA A 132 -27.90 10.71 22.13
C ALA A 132 -29.20 10.53 22.93
N SER A 133 -29.08 10.15 24.19
CA SER A 133 -30.17 10.21 25.15
C SER A 133 -29.60 10.62 26.49
N PHE A 134 -29.43 11.93 26.64
CA PHE A 134 -29.81 12.60 27.87
C PHE A 134 -30.03 14.10 27.61
N GLY A 135 -31.28 14.51 27.42
CA GLY A 135 -31.69 15.91 27.50
C GLY A 135 -32.69 16.40 26.45
N GLY A 136 -34.00 16.27 26.75
CA GLY A 136 -34.96 17.35 26.46
C GLY A 136 -35.78 17.30 25.15
N LEU A 137 -36.88 16.54 25.18
CA LEU A 137 -38.25 16.98 24.85
C LEU A 137 -38.47 18.05 23.75
N MET A 138 -38.71 17.62 22.51
CA MET A 138 -39.84 18.09 21.67
C MET A 138 -39.83 17.36 20.31
N GLY A 139 -41.02 16.98 19.86
CA GLY A 139 -41.22 16.05 18.77
C GLY A 139 -40.67 16.46 17.41
N SER A 140 -40.24 15.47 16.64
CA SER A 140 -40.70 15.34 15.26
C SER A 140 -40.61 13.88 14.84
N THR A 141 -41.78 13.35 14.54
CA THR A 141 -41.97 12.23 13.64
C THR A 141 -41.36 12.61 12.28
N SER A 142 -40.15 12.15 11.98
CA SER A 142 -39.63 12.24 10.61
C SER A 142 -38.85 11.00 10.24
N MET A 143 -39.57 10.16 9.50
CA MET A 143 -39.10 9.22 8.50
C MET A 143 -37.90 8.35 8.87
N ARG A 144 -38.25 7.10 9.21
CA ARG A 144 -37.47 5.91 8.88
C ARG A 144 -36.88 6.07 7.47
N ARG A 145 -35.61 6.50 7.36
CA ARG A 145 -34.86 6.41 6.11
C ARG A 145 -34.65 4.93 5.82
N SER A 146 -35.55 4.41 5.00
CA SER A 146 -35.43 3.12 4.34
C SER A 146 -34.01 2.96 3.80
N LYS A 147 -33.45 1.77 4.04
CA LYS A 147 -32.13 1.35 3.61
C LYS A 147 -31.98 1.65 2.10
N SER A 148 -31.06 2.54 1.73
CA SER A 148 -30.59 2.60 0.35
C SER A 148 -29.72 1.37 0.07
N ILE A 149 -30.38 0.23 -0.11
CA ILE A 149 -29.77 -1.01 -0.62
C ILE A 149 -29.41 -0.83 -2.11
N MET A 150 -30.01 0.15 -2.80
CA MET A 150 -29.81 0.44 -4.23
C MET A 150 -28.44 1.04 -4.59
N LEU A 151 -27.68 1.60 -3.65
CA LEU A 151 -26.36 2.21 -3.96
C LEU A 151 -25.17 1.25 -3.83
N SER A 152 -25.40 0.04 -3.31
CA SER A 152 -24.34 -0.90 -2.89
C SER A 152 -23.98 -1.97 -3.93
N ARG A 153 -24.58 -1.96 -5.12
CA ARG A 153 -24.43 -3.03 -6.13
C ARG A 153 -24.21 -2.51 -7.55
N ASN A 154 -23.62 -1.33 -7.71
CA ASN A 154 -23.20 -0.84 -9.02
C ASN A 154 -21.72 -1.19 -9.25
N LEU A 155 -21.40 -1.80 -10.40
CA LEU A 155 -20.03 -2.16 -10.77
C LEU A 155 -19.07 -0.95 -10.66
N GLY A 156 -19.60 0.26 -10.93
CA GLY A 156 -18.90 1.53 -10.76
C GLY A 156 -18.62 1.91 -9.30
N THR A 157 -19.55 1.68 -8.37
CA THR A 157 -19.32 1.95 -6.93
C THR A 157 -18.37 0.93 -6.33
N MET A 158 -18.41 -0.34 -6.78
CA MET A 158 -17.42 -1.35 -6.42
C MET A 158 -16.01 -1.02 -6.95
N LYS A 159 -15.89 -0.55 -8.20
CA LYS A 159 -14.60 -0.10 -8.76
C LYS A 159 -14.06 1.10 -8.00
N LYS A 160 -14.89 2.11 -7.71
CA LYS A 160 -14.50 3.28 -6.91
C LYS A 160 -14.11 2.90 -5.49
N ALA A 161 -14.86 2.03 -4.81
CA ALA A 161 -14.51 1.56 -3.47
C ALA A 161 -13.21 0.73 -3.47
N LYS A 162 -12.96 -0.08 -4.51
CA LYS A 162 -11.72 -0.87 -4.65
C LYS A 162 -10.53 0.02 -4.98
N GLU A 163 -10.72 1.03 -5.82
CA GLU A 163 -9.72 2.04 -6.16
C GLU A 163 -9.39 2.92 -4.95
N GLU A 164 -10.41 3.36 -4.20
CA GLU A 164 -10.25 4.13 -2.97
C GLU A 164 -9.55 3.31 -1.88
N LYS A 165 -9.90 2.02 -1.73
CA LYS A 165 -9.17 1.10 -0.85
C LYS A 165 -7.73 0.89 -1.31
N ARG A 166 -7.47 0.81 -2.62
CA ARG A 166 -6.11 0.73 -3.17
C ARG A 166 -5.34 2.03 -2.93
N LYS A 167 -5.98 3.17 -3.07
CA LYS A 167 -5.41 4.50 -2.81
C LYS A 167 -5.12 4.71 -1.32
N GLN A 168 -5.99 4.24 -0.43
CA GLN A 168 -5.76 4.27 1.02
C GLN A 168 -4.59 3.35 1.40
N ALA A 169 -4.55 2.12 0.89
CA ALA A 169 -3.42 1.21 1.13
C ALA A 169 -2.09 1.72 0.53
N GLN A 170 -2.15 2.50 -0.56
CA GLN A 170 -1.00 3.19 -1.14
C GLN A 170 -0.58 4.45 -0.36
N ALA A 171 -1.48 5.03 0.44
CA ALA A 171 -1.23 6.22 1.24
C ALA A 171 -0.77 5.88 2.67
N ASP A 172 -0.76 4.60 3.05
CA ASP A 172 -0.23 4.18 4.34
C ASP A 172 1.30 4.35 4.33
N PRO A 173 1.87 5.20 5.20
CA PRO A 173 3.31 5.38 5.28
C PRO A 173 3.94 4.08 5.77
N SER A 174 4.56 3.32 4.87
CA SER A 174 5.31 2.12 5.23
C SER A 174 6.74 2.47 5.59
N ASP A 175 7.25 1.87 6.67
CA ASP A 175 8.66 1.99 7.08
C ASP A 175 9.59 1.04 6.33
N ASP A 176 9.07 0.28 5.36
CA ASP A 176 9.80 -0.77 4.65
C ASP A 176 11.12 -0.30 4.03
N MET A 177 11.14 0.89 3.43
CA MET A 177 12.36 1.43 2.83
C MET A 177 13.46 1.69 3.86
N ILE A 178 13.09 2.22 5.02
CA ILE A 178 14.02 2.47 6.13
C ILE A 178 14.58 1.14 6.63
N LEU A 179 13.73 0.12 6.77
CA LEU A 179 14.17 -1.21 7.19
C LEU A 179 15.16 -1.83 6.19
N ARG A 180 14.98 -1.59 4.88
CA ARG A 180 15.92 -2.04 3.85
C ARG A 180 17.26 -1.32 3.94
N ILE A 181 17.27 -0.01 4.21
CA ILE A 181 18.52 0.76 4.42
C ILE A 181 19.26 0.23 5.65
N LEU A 182 18.54 0.04 6.77
CA LEU A 182 19.09 -0.50 8.01
C LEU A 182 19.70 -1.89 7.81
N ARG A 183 19.21 -2.69 6.87
CA ARG A 183 19.76 -4.03 6.59
C ARG A 183 21.15 -4.03 5.99
N MET A 184 21.60 -2.92 5.42
CA MET A 184 22.99 -2.76 4.96
C MET A 184 23.94 -2.36 6.10
N ARG A 185 23.42 -2.17 7.32
CA ARG A 185 24.15 -1.63 8.46
C ARG A 185 24.24 -2.66 9.59
N PRO A 186 25.45 -3.14 9.95
CA PRO A 186 25.60 -4.20 10.94
C PRO A 186 25.11 -3.79 12.35
N GLU A 187 25.19 -2.51 12.70
CA GLU A 187 24.72 -1.98 13.97
C GLU A 187 23.20 -2.09 14.18
N ALA A 188 22.41 -2.17 13.11
CA ALA A 188 20.95 -2.23 13.18
C ALA A 188 20.39 -3.65 13.33
N THR A 189 21.24 -4.67 13.35
CA THR A 189 20.84 -6.09 13.30
C THR A 189 19.92 -6.51 14.45
N ALA A 190 20.17 -6.01 15.67
CA ALA A 190 19.32 -6.27 16.83
C ALA A 190 17.92 -5.66 16.64
N TYR A 191 17.86 -4.39 16.26
CA TYR A 191 16.61 -3.68 15.99
C TYR A 191 15.78 -4.37 14.89
N LEU A 192 16.41 -4.75 13.78
CA LEU A 192 15.74 -5.42 12.67
C LEU A 192 15.09 -6.75 13.07
N ARG A 193 15.75 -7.52 13.94
CA ARG A 193 15.20 -8.78 14.47
C ARG A 193 13.95 -8.54 15.31
N ASP A 194 14.00 -7.56 16.22
CA ASP A 194 12.88 -7.23 17.07
C ASP A 194 11.72 -6.63 16.27
N ARG A 195 12.03 -5.81 15.28
CA ARG A 195 11.06 -5.20 14.37
C ARG A 195 10.37 -6.24 13.49
N SER A 196 11.10 -7.21 12.94
CA SER A 196 10.53 -8.31 12.16
C SER A 196 9.52 -9.10 13.00
N ARG A 197 9.90 -9.49 14.23
CA ARG A 197 9.00 -10.16 15.18
C ARG A 197 7.77 -9.32 15.53
N GLN A 198 7.94 -8.01 15.69
CA GLN A 198 6.82 -7.10 15.96
C GLN A 198 5.85 -7.06 14.77
N LYS A 199 6.35 -6.95 13.53
CA LYS A 199 5.52 -6.96 12.32
C LYS A 199 4.81 -8.30 12.13
N GLU A 200 5.48 -9.43 12.39
CA GLU A 200 4.87 -10.76 12.35
C GLU A 200 3.72 -10.90 13.34
N ARG A 201 3.90 -10.44 14.60
CA ARG A 201 2.83 -10.45 15.62
C ARG A 201 1.63 -9.60 15.21
N LEU A 202 1.87 -8.40 14.66
CA LEU A 202 0.81 -7.51 14.19
C LEU A 202 0.06 -8.12 12.99
N ALA A 203 0.78 -8.73 12.05
CA ALA A 203 0.19 -9.41 10.90
C ALA A 203 -0.64 -10.63 11.33
N ALA A 204 -0.14 -11.44 12.26
CA ALA A 204 -0.86 -12.58 12.82
C ALA A 204 -2.14 -12.15 13.55
N ALA A 205 -2.08 -11.09 14.36
CA ALA A 205 -3.24 -10.53 15.04
C ALA A 205 -4.29 -10.01 14.04
N ALA A 206 -3.86 -9.28 13.01
CA ALA A 206 -4.76 -8.79 11.96
C ALA A 206 -5.39 -9.93 11.15
N ALA A 207 -4.63 -10.98 10.83
CA ALA A 207 -5.13 -12.17 10.13
C ALA A 207 -6.16 -12.94 10.97
N ALA A 208 -5.89 -13.14 12.27
CA ALA A 208 -6.82 -13.77 13.20
C ALA A 208 -8.14 -12.97 13.30
N GLU A 209 -8.07 -11.65 13.41
CA GLU A 209 -9.26 -10.78 13.43
C GLU A 209 -10.08 -10.88 12.14
N MET A 210 -9.42 -10.93 10.98
CA MET A 210 -10.07 -11.13 9.68
C MET A 210 -10.82 -12.46 9.59
N ILE A 211 -10.21 -13.55 10.10
CA ILE A 211 -10.85 -14.88 10.15
C ILE A 211 -12.08 -14.84 11.07
N VAL A 212 -11.96 -14.26 12.26
CA VAL A 212 -13.10 -14.10 13.19
C VAL A 212 -14.23 -13.31 12.53
N ARG A 213 -13.92 -12.17 11.89
CA ARG A 213 -14.92 -11.37 11.18
C ARG A 213 -15.61 -12.14 10.05
N GLN A 214 -14.86 -12.94 9.28
CA GLN A 214 -15.43 -13.76 8.21
C GLN A 214 -16.33 -14.87 8.78
N SER A 215 -15.95 -15.47 9.91
CA SER A 215 -16.78 -16.47 10.60
C SER A 215 -18.10 -15.87 11.13
N LEU A 216 -18.06 -14.66 11.71
CA LEU A 216 -19.26 -13.96 12.18
C LEU A 216 -20.17 -13.50 11.03
N ALA A 217 -19.60 -13.06 9.92
CA ALA A 217 -20.37 -12.64 8.74
C ALA A 217 -21.02 -13.82 7.99
N SER A 218 -20.45 -15.03 8.09
CA SER A 218 -20.99 -16.24 7.46
C SER A 218 -21.95 -17.04 8.37
N GLY A 219 -21.89 -16.86 9.69
CA GLY A 219 -22.74 -17.55 10.68
C GLY A 219 -24.14 -16.98 10.90
N GLY A 220 -24.57 -15.94 10.18
CA GLY A 220 -25.82 -15.20 10.42
C GLY A 220 -27.07 -15.70 9.68
N GLY A 221 -27.14 -16.95 9.24
CA GLY A 221 -28.32 -17.52 8.58
C GLY A 221 -28.90 -18.71 9.37
N PRO A 222 -30.17 -18.68 9.82
CA PRO A 222 -30.76 -19.81 10.51
C PRO A 222 -30.93 -20.98 9.53
N ARG A 223 -30.08 -22.01 9.66
CA ARG A 223 -30.31 -23.33 9.07
C ARG A 223 -30.72 -24.31 10.17
N PHE A 224 -31.88 -24.07 10.77
CA PHE A 224 -32.68 -25.14 11.37
C PHE A 224 -33.92 -25.31 10.49
N GLY A 225 -33.81 -26.22 9.53
CA GLY A 225 -34.84 -26.50 8.54
C GLY A 225 -34.48 -27.75 7.76
N ALA A 226 -34.35 -28.88 8.45
CA ALA A 226 -34.25 -30.19 7.84
C ALA A 226 -34.85 -31.23 8.80
N ASN A 227 -36.17 -31.27 8.87
CA ASN A 227 -36.90 -32.47 9.28
C ASN A 227 -38.12 -32.60 8.36
N ASN A 228 -37.87 -33.09 7.14
CA ASN A 228 -38.90 -33.67 6.29
C ASN A 228 -38.43 -35.09 5.95
N LEU A 229 -38.84 -36.05 6.78
CA LEU A 229 -38.79 -37.47 6.47
C LEU A 229 -40.13 -37.84 5.81
N PRO A 230 -40.16 -38.44 4.61
CA PRO A 230 -41.34 -39.12 4.13
C PRO A 230 -41.40 -40.49 4.81
N ARG A 231 -42.43 -40.72 5.65
CA ARG A 231 -42.84 -42.08 6.02
C ARG A 231 -43.79 -42.62 4.94
N ARG A 232 -43.52 -43.88 4.59
CA ARG A 232 -44.18 -44.72 3.59
C ARG A 232 -45.69 -44.77 3.71
#